data_AF-A0A511J9N4-F1
#
_entry.id   AF-A0A511J9N4-F1
#
_cell.length_a   1.000
_cell.length_b   1.000
_cell.length_c   1.000
_cell.angle_alpha   90.00
_cell.angle_beta   90.00
_cell.angle_gamma   90.00
#
_symmetry.space_group_name_H-M   'P 1'
#
loop_
_entity.id
_entity.type
_entity.pdbx_description
1 polymer ?
#
loop_
_entity_poly.entity_id
_entity_poly.type
_entity_poly.pdbx_seq_one_letter_code
_entity_poly.pdbx_strand_id
1 'polypeptide(L)'
;MAETNAWRLELRRQAAAVRLEVPPRMPPGAPADPDLVRGHLDAVEVILSDQGGDGAPAEAAWKALHDGQALLPLVVPQDALPLHLVDAQRRAGRRLPAGSPVRRAVESPRLAARVAKGKATTADRLVLHRAMSDAFEVGDSDHAQQRSWVRRIWFMFVVAVVALGAAVGFAYLFPVTMPLCAPHAAMAAQAVADGGSASDAATAVCPSGGTAPTGDDALTIAFLGALGACLVVIAAVRRSQPSTSPYSLTPALSALRIPFGGLTALIGILLLQSGAVPGIVGLATISQMAVYAVIFGFAQETVTRLLENRARDVDTGTAAPQAATQSAPNGSLVLPDEDLGDVLGGGGADGQDETGELEADESVDEPVDESVDEERDEERADDLGGDLDAGPLDDQGVEVDVVAPAAAAADDPDDSEETAQVVPTTTKPRARAARRRRTPVAPDPVRTDVVDDVPAGD
;
A
#
# COMPACT_ATOMS: atom_id res chain seq x y z
N MET A 1 13.28 10.99 14.40
CA MET A 1 12.87 12.41 14.56
C MET A 1 13.07 13.25 13.29
N ALA A 2 14.10 13.02 12.46
CA ALA A 2 14.30 13.77 11.21
C ALA A 2 13.20 13.50 10.15
N GLU A 3 12.82 12.23 9.93
CA GLU A 3 11.78 11.86 8.95
C GLU A 3 10.39 12.41 9.28
N THR A 4 10.04 12.52 10.57
CA THR A 4 8.77 13.07 11.04
C THR A 4 8.52 14.53 10.63
N ASN A 5 9.56 15.26 10.25
CA ASN A 5 9.45 16.67 9.82
C ASN A 5 9.47 16.85 8.30
N ALA A 6 9.95 15.88 7.53
CA ALA A 6 10.12 16.01 6.09
C ALA A 6 8.77 16.17 5.37
N TRP A 7 7.79 15.31 5.69
CA TRP A 7 6.46 15.39 5.09
C TRP A 7 5.72 16.68 5.49
N ARG A 8 5.92 17.18 6.72
CA ARG A 8 5.33 18.45 7.17
C ARG A 8 5.87 19.63 6.40
N LEU A 9 7.18 19.63 6.13
CA LEU A 9 7.83 20.68 5.34
C LEU A 9 7.31 20.66 3.90
N GLU A 10 7.19 19.48 3.30
CA GLU A 10 6.64 19.34 1.95
C GLU A 10 5.18 19.79 1.89
N LEU A 11 4.36 19.40 2.86
CA LEU A 11 2.96 19.82 2.92
C LEU A 11 2.82 21.35 3.06
N ARG A 12 3.63 21.98 3.92
CA ARG A 12 3.67 23.45 4.04
C ARG A 12 4.09 24.12 2.73
N ARG A 13 5.10 23.56 2.06
CA ARG A 13 5.57 24.07 0.78
C ARG A 13 4.47 24.02 -0.27
N GLN A 14 3.74 22.91 -0.36
CA GLN A 14 2.63 22.76 -1.29
C GLN A 14 1.45 23.65 -0.92
N ALA A 15 1.07 23.72 0.36
CA ALA A 15 0.01 24.61 0.82
C ALA A 15 0.35 26.09 0.53
N ALA A 16 1.60 26.50 0.72
CA ALA A 16 2.07 27.84 0.37
C ALA A 16 2.02 28.08 -1.15
N ALA A 17 2.39 27.10 -1.98
CA ALA A 17 2.29 27.21 -3.43
C ALA A 17 0.83 27.39 -3.89
N VAL A 18 -0.10 26.58 -3.37
CA VAL A 18 -1.54 26.70 -3.65
C VAL A 18 -2.06 28.07 -3.20
N ARG A 19 -1.64 28.54 -2.02
CA ARG A 19 -2.04 29.86 -1.50
C ARG A 19 -1.64 31.02 -2.40
N LEU A 20 -0.53 30.90 -3.14
CA LEU A 20 -0.08 31.91 -4.10
C LEU A 20 -0.94 31.92 -5.38
N GLU A 21 -1.58 30.81 -5.73
CA GLU A 21 -2.50 30.71 -6.88
C GLU A 21 -3.90 31.26 -6.57
N VAL A 22 -4.29 31.31 -5.29
CA VAL A 22 -5.60 31.84 -4.88
C VAL A 22 -5.64 33.36 -5.06
N PRO A 23 -6.55 33.90 -5.90
CA PRO A 23 -6.61 35.34 -6.10
C PRO A 23 -7.05 36.06 -4.82
N PRO A 24 -6.57 37.28 -4.55
CA PRO A 24 -6.89 38.01 -3.32
C PRO A 24 -8.37 38.42 -3.24
N ARG A 25 -9.02 38.63 -4.39
CA ARG A 25 -10.43 38.96 -4.53
C ARG A 25 -11.07 38.05 -5.57
N MET A 26 -12.37 37.81 -5.42
CA MET A 26 -13.16 37.01 -6.36
C MET A 26 -13.04 37.60 -7.78
N PRO A 27 -12.55 36.83 -8.76
CA PRO A 27 -12.56 37.28 -10.14
C PRO A 27 -14.00 37.43 -10.65
N PRO A 28 -14.27 38.38 -11.54
CA PRO A 28 -15.59 38.50 -12.16
C PRO A 28 -15.95 37.21 -12.89
N GLY A 29 -17.10 36.63 -12.55
CA GLY A 29 -17.61 35.38 -13.14
C GLY A 29 -17.00 34.10 -12.58
N ALA A 30 -16.22 34.16 -11.48
CA ALA A 30 -15.81 32.95 -10.77
C ALA A 30 -17.03 32.30 -10.08
N PRO A 31 -17.21 30.98 -10.18
CA PRO A 31 -18.34 30.29 -9.54
C PRO A 31 -18.20 30.09 -8.02
N ALA A 32 -17.01 30.29 -7.43
CA ALA A 32 -16.78 30.07 -6.01
C ALA A 32 -15.99 31.22 -5.36
N ASP A 33 -16.18 31.36 -4.05
CA ASP A 33 -15.44 32.31 -3.22
C ASP A 33 -14.00 31.78 -2.95
N PRO A 34 -12.95 32.58 -3.23
CA PRO A 34 -11.58 32.27 -2.84
C PRO A 34 -11.39 31.92 -1.35
N ASP A 35 -12.23 32.42 -0.46
CA ASP A 35 -12.17 32.13 0.97
C ASP A 35 -12.42 30.65 1.30
N LEU A 36 -13.16 29.92 0.46
CA LEU A 36 -13.37 28.48 0.64
C LEU A 36 -12.04 27.71 0.51
N VAL A 37 -11.23 28.05 -0.50
CA VAL A 37 -9.91 27.44 -0.70
C VAL A 37 -8.99 27.79 0.47
N ARG A 38 -9.02 29.05 0.94
CA ARG A 38 -8.22 29.49 2.09
C ARG A 38 -8.61 28.73 3.37
N GLY A 39 -9.90 28.49 3.60
CA GLY A 39 -10.39 27.70 4.72
C GLY A 39 -9.79 26.29 4.76
N HIS A 40 -9.71 25.61 3.61
CA HIS A 40 -9.04 24.31 3.51
C HIS A 40 -7.53 24.41 3.81
N LEU A 41 -6.85 25.45 3.32
CA LEU A 41 -5.42 25.67 3.59
C LEU A 41 -5.15 26.06 5.06
N ASP A 42 -6.07 26.76 5.71
CA ASP A 42 -6.00 27.07 7.14
C ASP A 42 -6.19 25.82 7.99
N ALA A 43 -7.09 24.91 7.57
CA ALA A 43 -7.24 23.61 8.21
C ALA A 43 -5.93 22.80 8.16
N VAL A 44 -5.16 22.87 7.06
CA VAL A 44 -3.83 22.24 6.97
C VAL A 44 -2.91 22.76 8.07
N GLU A 45 -2.82 24.08 8.28
CA GLU A 45 -1.96 24.66 9.32
C GLU A 45 -2.42 24.33 10.73
N VAL A 46 -3.74 24.31 10.98
CA VAL A 46 -4.32 23.88 12.25
C VAL A 46 -3.90 22.43 12.55
N ILE A 47 -4.06 21.52 11.59
CA ILE A 47 -3.71 20.11 11.75
C ILE A 47 -2.20 19.93 11.93
N LEU A 48 -1.37 20.69 11.20
CA LEU A 48 0.09 20.65 11.35
C LEU A 48 0.59 21.23 12.67
N SER A 49 -0.20 22.11 13.31
CA SER A 49 0.11 22.66 14.63
C SER A 49 -0.15 21.68 15.76
N ASP A 50 -1.02 20.69 15.54
CA ASP A 50 -1.25 19.62 16.50
C ASP A 50 -0.04 18.67 16.52
N GLN A 51 0.55 18.51 17.71
CA GLN A 51 1.77 17.73 17.92
C GLN A 51 1.47 16.23 18.14
N GLY A 52 0.20 15.82 18.05
CA GLY A 52 -0.19 14.41 18.14
C GLY A 52 0.66 13.51 17.25
N GLY A 53 1.36 12.55 17.85
CA GLY A 53 2.36 11.70 17.18
C GLY A 53 1.79 10.60 16.29
N ASP A 54 0.47 10.51 16.15
CA ASP A 54 -0.19 9.50 15.34
C ASP A 54 -0.20 9.93 13.86
N GLY A 55 -0.27 8.98 12.92
CA GLY A 55 -0.27 9.28 11.47
C GLY A 55 -1.59 9.83 10.92
N ALA A 56 -2.65 9.90 11.72
CA ALA A 56 -3.97 10.43 11.36
C ALA A 56 -4.02 11.92 10.97
N PRO A 57 -3.28 12.86 11.61
CA PRO A 57 -3.22 14.26 11.20
C PRO A 57 -2.58 14.41 9.82
N ALA A 58 -1.66 13.52 9.42
CA ALA A 58 -1.07 13.59 8.08
C ALA A 58 -2.11 13.35 6.98
N GLU A 59 -3.01 12.37 7.15
CA GLU A 59 -4.11 12.11 6.20
C GLU A 59 -5.06 13.27 6.10
N ALA A 60 -5.52 13.76 7.26
CA ALA A 60 -6.44 14.87 7.30
C ALA A 60 -5.84 16.13 6.65
N ALA A 61 -4.54 16.37 6.85
CA ALA A 61 -3.86 17.53 6.27
C ALA A 61 -3.63 17.39 4.75
N TRP A 62 -3.25 16.21 4.26
CA TRP A 62 -3.16 15.95 2.82
C TRP A 62 -4.52 16.05 2.14
N LYS A 63 -5.56 15.46 2.75
CA LYS A 63 -6.94 15.55 2.26
C LYS A 63 -7.41 17.00 2.19
N ALA A 64 -7.21 17.79 3.25
CA ALA A 64 -7.56 19.20 3.25
C ALA A 64 -6.82 19.99 2.15
N LEU A 65 -5.53 19.70 1.92
CA LEU A 65 -4.78 20.29 0.81
C LEU A 65 -5.38 19.91 -0.56
N HIS A 66 -5.69 18.63 -0.77
CA HIS A 66 -6.27 18.13 -2.01
C HIS A 66 -7.67 18.71 -2.28
N ASP A 67 -8.52 18.80 -1.25
CA ASP A 67 -9.84 19.44 -1.33
C ASP A 67 -9.68 20.92 -1.76
N GLY A 68 -8.73 21.65 -1.17
CA GLY A 68 -8.39 23.02 -1.58
C GLY A 68 -7.86 23.12 -3.01
N GLN A 69 -6.99 22.20 -3.43
CA GLN A 69 -6.47 22.13 -4.80
C GLN A 69 -7.56 21.82 -5.83
N ALA A 70 -8.49 20.91 -5.51
CA ALA A 70 -9.59 20.55 -6.38
C ALA A 70 -10.52 21.74 -6.66
N LEU A 71 -10.65 22.67 -5.71
CA LEU A 71 -11.45 23.90 -5.83
C LEU A 71 -10.78 25.01 -6.67
N LEU A 72 -9.48 24.94 -6.96
CA LEU A 72 -8.77 25.97 -7.73
C LEU A 72 -9.44 26.34 -9.07
N PRO A 73 -9.89 25.39 -9.92
CA PRO A 73 -10.57 25.70 -11.18
C PRO A 73 -11.83 26.56 -11.02
N LEU A 74 -12.43 26.57 -9.83
CA LEU A 74 -13.62 27.38 -9.52
C LEU A 74 -13.29 28.83 -9.13
N VAL A 75 -12.06 29.11 -8.69
CA VAL A 75 -11.67 30.43 -8.16
C VAL A 75 -10.65 31.15 -9.03
N VAL A 76 -9.86 30.45 -9.83
CA VAL A 76 -8.79 31.05 -10.66
C VAL A 76 -9.36 31.82 -11.87
N PRO A 77 -8.67 32.86 -12.37
CA PRO A 77 -9.13 33.61 -13.55
C PRO A 77 -9.03 32.79 -14.84
N GLN A 78 -9.76 33.20 -15.90
CA GLN A 78 -9.90 32.46 -17.18
C GLN A 78 -8.56 32.15 -17.86
N ASP A 79 -7.58 33.04 -17.74
CA ASP A 79 -6.23 32.92 -18.29
C ASP A 79 -5.38 31.84 -17.61
N ALA A 80 -5.69 31.49 -16.36
CA ALA A 80 -5.01 30.43 -15.61
C ALA A 80 -5.61 29.02 -15.85
N LEU A 81 -6.84 28.92 -16.37
CA LEU A 81 -7.51 27.63 -16.59
C LEU A 81 -6.76 26.63 -17.48
N PRO A 82 -6.04 27.03 -18.55
CA PRO A 82 -5.33 26.09 -19.40
C PRO A 82 -4.32 25.22 -18.61
N LEU A 83 -3.66 25.79 -17.60
CA LEU A 83 -2.73 25.04 -16.74
C LEU A 83 -3.47 23.99 -15.91
N HIS A 84 -4.60 24.37 -15.29
CA HIS A 84 -5.42 23.46 -14.50
C HIS A 84 -6.09 22.38 -15.34
N LEU A 85 -6.43 22.66 -16.61
CA LEU A 85 -6.94 21.64 -17.52
C LEU A 85 -5.91 20.55 -17.76
N VAL A 86 -4.66 20.91 -18.09
CA VAL A 86 -3.57 19.95 -18.30
C VAL A 86 -3.33 19.13 -17.03
N ASP A 87 -3.38 19.78 -15.87
CA ASP A 87 -3.19 19.12 -14.58
C ASP A 87 -4.33 18.13 -14.25
N ALA A 88 -5.59 18.55 -14.46
CA ALA A 88 -6.77 17.71 -14.30
C ALA A 88 -6.75 16.51 -15.26
N GLN A 89 -6.42 16.72 -16.55
CA GLN A 89 -6.28 15.64 -17.54
C GLN A 89 -5.18 14.65 -17.13
N ARG A 90 -4.02 15.14 -16.67
CA ARG A 90 -2.93 14.26 -16.23
C ARG A 90 -3.33 13.42 -15.01
N ARG A 91 -3.99 14.01 -14.01
CA ARG A 91 -4.41 13.26 -12.81
C ARG A 91 -5.56 12.30 -13.12
N ALA A 92 -6.58 12.75 -13.84
CA ALA A 92 -7.68 11.91 -14.28
C ALA A 92 -7.17 10.74 -15.14
N GLY A 93 -6.28 10.99 -16.09
CA GLY A 93 -5.69 9.96 -16.94
C GLY A 93 -4.89 8.90 -16.18
N ARG A 94 -4.25 9.28 -15.07
CA ARG A 94 -3.46 8.38 -14.22
C ARG A 94 -4.29 7.58 -13.21
N ARG A 95 -5.36 8.15 -12.67
CA ARG A 95 -6.09 7.58 -11.52
C ARG A 95 -7.50 7.09 -11.86
N LEU A 96 -8.15 7.67 -12.86
CA LEU A 96 -9.53 7.32 -13.21
C LEU A 96 -9.56 6.27 -14.34
N PRO A 97 -10.47 5.27 -14.28
CA PRO A 97 -10.68 4.31 -15.36
C PRO A 97 -11.03 4.99 -16.69
N ALA A 98 -10.60 4.41 -17.81
CA ALA A 98 -10.85 4.96 -19.15
C ALA A 98 -12.35 5.15 -19.47
N GLY A 99 -13.22 4.30 -18.90
CA GLY A 99 -14.68 4.41 -19.06
C GLY A 99 -15.37 5.50 -18.24
N SER A 100 -14.66 6.12 -17.27
CA SER A 100 -15.25 7.11 -16.37
C SER A 100 -15.84 8.30 -17.15
N PRO A 101 -17.10 8.69 -16.91
CA PRO A 101 -17.71 9.83 -17.59
C PRO A 101 -16.94 11.13 -17.30
N VAL A 102 -16.42 11.28 -16.07
CA VAL A 102 -15.65 12.45 -15.64
C VAL A 102 -14.32 12.55 -16.40
N ARG A 103 -13.63 11.41 -16.59
CA ARG A 103 -12.39 11.36 -17.37
C ARG A 103 -12.64 11.74 -18.83
N ARG A 104 -13.67 11.15 -19.46
CA ARG A 104 -14.04 11.48 -20.84
C ARG A 104 -14.44 12.95 -21.00
N ALA A 105 -15.12 13.52 -20.02
CA ALA A 105 -15.51 14.92 -20.03
C ALA A 105 -14.28 15.86 -19.99
N VAL A 106 -13.32 15.60 -19.08
CA VAL A 106 -12.11 16.45 -18.95
C VAL A 106 -11.12 16.28 -20.11
N GLU A 107 -11.07 15.08 -20.72
CA GLU A 107 -10.26 14.80 -21.92
C GLU A 107 -10.96 15.25 -23.22
N SER A 108 -12.17 15.80 -23.14
CA SER A 108 -12.92 16.17 -24.35
C SER A 108 -12.23 17.31 -25.13
N PRO A 109 -12.03 17.15 -26.46
CA PRO A 109 -11.43 18.21 -27.28
C PRO A 109 -12.24 19.52 -27.27
N ARG A 110 -13.55 19.41 -27.04
CA ARG A 110 -14.46 20.55 -26.94
C ARG A 110 -14.15 21.42 -25.72
N LEU A 111 -13.93 20.80 -24.56
CA LEU A 111 -13.52 21.51 -23.34
C LEU A 111 -12.16 22.19 -23.55
N ALA A 112 -11.18 21.45 -24.09
CA ALA A 112 -9.86 22.01 -24.38
C ALA A 112 -9.91 23.23 -25.30
N ALA A 113 -10.71 23.17 -26.37
CA ALA A 113 -10.89 24.28 -27.30
C ALA A 113 -11.56 25.51 -26.65
N ARG A 114 -12.52 25.32 -25.73
CA ARG A 114 -13.16 26.42 -24.99
C ARG A 114 -12.21 27.08 -24.01
N VAL A 115 -11.47 26.27 -23.24
CA VAL A 115 -10.47 26.74 -22.28
C VAL A 115 -9.35 27.51 -23.00
N ALA A 116 -8.83 26.97 -24.11
CA ALA A 116 -7.78 27.64 -24.90
C ALA A 116 -8.23 29.00 -25.49
N LYS A 117 -9.53 29.17 -25.75
CA LYS A 117 -10.11 30.44 -26.24
C LYS A 117 -10.51 31.41 -25.12
N GLY A 118 -10.29 31.07 -23.85
CA GLY A 118 -10.73 31.86 -22.69
C GLY A 118 -12.26 31.94 -22.56
N LYS A 119 -12.98 30.94 -23.12
CA LYS A 119 -14.45 30.86 -23.14
C LYS A 119 -14.97 29.70 -22.27
N ALA A 120 -14.26 29.35 -21.20
CA ALA A 120 -14.70 28.28 -20.32
C ALA A 120 -15.93 28.72 -19.53
N THR A 121 -16.95 27.87 -19.51
CA THR A 121 -18.19 28.10 -18.76
C THR A 121 -18.05 27.70 -17.29
N THR A 122 -19.05 28.04 -16.46
CA THR A 122 -19.15 27.51 -15.09
C THR A 122 -19.22 25.98 -15.08
N ALA A 123 -19.94 25.38 -16.03
CA ALA A 123 -20.02 23.93 -16.18
C ALA A 123 -18.64 23.32 -16.51
N ASP A 124 -17.85 23.97 -17.37
CA ASP A 124 -16.48 23.53 -17.67
C ASP A 124 -15.61 23.52 -16.41
N ARG A 125 -15.65 24.59 -15.61
CA ARG A 125 -14.93 24.69 -14.34
C ARG A 125 -15.36 23.60 -13.34
N LEU A 126 -16.65 23.28 -13.30
CA LEU A 126 -17.17 22.21 -12.45
C LEU A 126 -16.68 20.82 -12.89
N VAL A 127 -16.58 20.58 -14.21
CA VAL A 127 -15.98 19.34 -14.75
C VAL A 127 -14.52 19.21 -14.33
N LEU A 128 -13.74 20.29 -14.39
CA LEU A 128 -12.33 20.29 -13.92
C LEU A 128 -12.26 20.00 -12.40
N HIS A 129 -13.05 20.69 -11.59
CA HIS A 129 -13.13 20.46 -10.14
C HIS A 129 -13.48 19.00 -9.82
N ARG A 130 -14.53 18.47 -10.46
CA ARG A 130 -14.98 17.08 -10.24
C ARG A 130 -13.90 16.07 -10.64
N ALA A 131 -13.25 16.27 -11.79
CA ALA A 131 -12.15 15.41 -12.23
C ALA A 131 -10.96 15.42 -11.27
N MET A 132 -10.61 16.59 -10.72
CA MET A 132 -9.54 16.69 -9.72
C MET A 132 -9.94 16.04 -8.40
N SER A 133 -11.13 16.35 -7.88
CA SER A 133 -11.67 15.77 -6.64
C SER A 133 -11.70 14.24 -6.71
N ASP A 134 -12.28 13.67 -7.77
CA ASP A 134 -12.37 12.21 -7.93
C ASP A 134 -10.97 11.57 -8.05
N ALA A 135 -10.05 12.23 -8.75
CA ALA A 135 -8.67 11.74 -8.86
C ALA A 135 -7.90 11.80 -7.53
N PHE A 136 -8.15 12.81 -6.70
CA PHE A 136 -7.56 12.92 -5.36
C PHE A 136 -8.17 11.93 -4.39
N GLU A 137 -9.49 11.72 -4.42
CA GLU A 137 -10.17 10.76 -3.56
C GLU A 137 -9.64 9.34 -3.77
N VAL A 138 -9.49 8.91 -5.04
CA VAL A 138 -8.84 7.64 -5.38
C VAL A 138 -7.40 7.60 -4.88
N GLY A 139 -6.66 8.71 -5.05
CA GLY A 139 -5.30 8.84 -4.57
C GLY A 139 -5.16 8.68 -3.04
N ASP A 140 -6.05 9.30 -2.29
CA ASP A 140 -6.08 9.27 -0.83
C ASP A 140 -6.52 7.89 -0.32
N SER A 141 -7.49 7.23 -0.98
CA SER A 141 -7.90 5.87 -0.62
C SER A 141 -6.77 4.86 -0.83
N ASP A 142 -5.97 4.99 -1.89
CA ASP A 142 -4.82 4.12 -2.14
C ASP A 142 -3.79 4.26 -1.01
N HIS A 143 -3.51 5.50 -0.57
CA HIS A 143 -2.59 5.77 0.52
C HIS A 143 -3.11 5.29 1.89
N ALA A 144 -4.41 5.41 2.15
CA ALA A 144 -5.03 4.87 3.37
C ALA A 144 -4.97 3.34 3.39
N GLN A 145 -5.27 2.69 2.26
CA GLN A 145 -5.20 1.23 2.12
C GLN A 145 -3.77 0.72 2.35
N GLN A 146 -2.77 1.42 1.82
CA GLN A 146 -1.36 1.08 2.00
C GLN A 146 -0.94 1.04 3.48
N ARG A 147 -1.38 2.01 4.30
CA ARG A 147 -1.09 2.00 5.74
C ARG A 147 -1.81 0.90 6.50
N SER A 148 -3.09 0.67 6.19
CA SER A 148 -3.84 -0.44 6.78
C SER A 148 -3.16 -1.78 6.50
N TRP A 149 -2.56 -1.91 5.32
CA TRP A 149 -1.85 -3.10 4.89
C TRP A 149 -0.51 -3.25 5.60
N VAL A 150 0.27 -2.16 5.75
CA VAL A 150 1.49 -2.17 6.56
C VAL A 150 1.19 -2.56 8.01
N ARG A 151 0.10 -2.05 8.61
CA ARG A 151 -0.33 -2.45 9.96
C ARG A 151 -0.69 -3.94 10.03
N ARG A 152 -1.40 -4.47 9.04
CA ARG A 152 -1.70 -5.91 8.94
C ARG A 152 -0.44 -6.75 8.82
N ILE A 153 0.56 -6.32 8.04
CA ILE A 153 1.84 -7.02 7.95
C ILE A 153 2.60 -7.01 9.26
N TRP A 154 2.67 -5.87 9.94
CA TRP A 154 3.30 -5.79 11.25
C TRP A 154 2.62 -6.73 12.25
N PHE A 155 1.30 -6.80 12.22
CA PHE A 155 0.55 -7.76 13.03
C PHE A 155 0.94 -9.21 12.69
N MET A 156 0.98 -9.58 11.40
CA MET A 156 1.41 -10.92 10.96
C MET A 156 2.86 -11.22 11.35
N PHE A 157 3.75 -10.22 11.31
CA PHE A 157 5.13 -10.35 11.75
C PHE A 157 5.23 -10.66 13.24
N VAL A 158 4.51 -9.91 14.07
CA VAL A 158 4.46 -10.16 15.51
C VAL A 158 3.90 -11.55 15.79
N VAL A 159 2.82 -11.95 15.12
CA VAL A 159 2.25 -13.31 15.26
C VAL A 159 3.26 -14.39 14.86
N ALA A 160 3.97 -14.22 13.75
CA ALA A 160 4.98 -15.18 13.30
C ALA A 160 6.16 -15.29 14.28
N VAL A 161 6.65 -14.17 14.82
CA VAL A 161 7.70 -14.16 15.84
C VAL A 161 7.24 -14.81 17.13
N VAL A 162 6.01 -14.53 17.59
CA VAL A 162 5.41 -15.17 18.77
C VAL A 162 5.25 -16.67 18.55
N ALA A 163 4.78 -17.10 17.39
CA ALA A 163 4.64 -18.52 17.05
C ALA A 163 6.00 -19.22 17.02
N LEU A 164 7.03 -18.61 16.40
CA LEU A 164 8.40 -19.13 16.41
C LEU A 164 8.95 -19.22 17.83
N GLY A 165 8.81 -18.16 18.63
CA GLY A 165 9.24 -18.12 20.02
C GLY A 165 8.53 -19.17 20.88
N ALA A 166 7.23 -19.38 20.66
CA ALA A 166 6.45 -20.41 21.34
C ALA A 166 6.90 -21.82 20.94
N ALA A 167 7.19 -22.07 19.66
CA ALA A 167 7.71 -23.35 19.18
C ALA A 167 9.09 -23.67 19.79
N VAL A 168 10.01 -22.70 19.77
CA VAL A 168 11.34 -22.83 20.38
C VAL A 168 11.21 -23.00 21.90
N GLY A 169 10.38 -22.21 22.56
CA GLY A 169 10.13 -22.32 24.00
C GLY A 169 9.53 -23.66 24.41
N PHE A 170 8.60 -24.19 23.61
CA PHE A 170 8.04 -25.52 23.83
C PHE A 170 9.11 -26.62 23.69
N ALA A 171 9.92 -26.57 22.64
CA ALA A 171 11.03 -27.51 22.45
C ALA A 171 12.08 -27.42 23.58
N TYR A 172 12.32 -26.20 24.08
CA TYR A 172 13.23 -25.96 25.21
C TYR A 172 12.70 -26.55 26.53
N LEU A 173 11.41 -26.40 26.81
CA LEU A 173 10.77 -26.88 28.04
C LEU A 173 10.52 -28.40 28.01
N PHE A 174 10.31 -28.99 26.83
CA PHE A 174 9.95 -30.40 26.67
C PHE A 174 10.84 -31.13 25.64
N PRO A 175 12.18 -31.19 25.88
CA PRO A 175 13.14 -31.73 24.90
C PRO A 175 12.91 -33.20 24.58
N VAL A 176 12.26 -33.95 25.46
CA VAL A 176 11.94 -35.38 25.26
C VAL A 176 10.74 -35.58 24.34
N THR A 177 9.80 -34.62 24.29
CA THR A 177 8.58 -34.74 23.48
C THR A 177 8.77 -34.34 22.02
N MET A 178 9.73 -33.45 21.77
CA MET A 178 10.21 -33.11 20.42
C MET A 178 11.70 -33.46 20.33
N PRO A 179 12.05 -34.76 20.21
CA PRO A 179 13.43 -35.15 20.04
C PRO A 179 13.90 -34.69 18.66
N LEU A 180 14.51 -33.50 18.62
CA LEU A 180 15.15 -32.96 17.41
C LEU A 180 16.47 -33.68 17.08
N CYS A 181 16.93 -34.57 17.95
CA CYS A 181 18.03 -35.48 17.64
C CYS A 181 17.49 -36.63 16.81
N ALA A 182 18.16 -36.94 15.70
CA ALA A 182 17.81 -38.13 14.94
C ALA A 182 18.23 -39.36 15.75
N PRO A 183 17.31 -40.23 16.20
CA PRO A 183 17.70 -41.49 16.78
C PRO A 183 18.36 -42.30 15.67
N HIS A 184 19.56 -42.81 15.93
CA HIS A 184 20.16 -43.80 15.05
C HIS A 184 19.30 -45.06 14.92
N ALA A 185 18.19 -45.22 15.66
CA ALA A 185 17.27 -46.37 15.57
C ALA A 185 16.80 -46.72 14.15
N ALA A 186 16.53 -45.73 13.28
CA ALA A 186 16.19 -45.99 11.88
C ALA A 186 17.38 -46.56 11.07
N MET A 187 18.61 -46.11 11.39
CA MET A 187 19.85 -46.68 10.84
C MET A 187 20.30 -47.94 11.59
N ALA A 188 19.89 -48.16 12.83
CA ALA A 188 20.18 -49.35 13.60
C ALA A 188 19.34 -50.52 13.09
N ALA A 189 18.08 -50.27 12.71
CA ALA A 189 17.26 -51.24 11.99
C ALA A 189 17.89 -51.63 10.64
N GLN A 190 18.45 -50.66 9.90
CA GLN A 190 19.17 -50.90 8.65
C GLN A 190 20.52 -51.60 8.87
N ALA A 191 21.32 -51.17 9.84
CA ALA A 191 22.63 -51.74 10.16
C ALA A 191 22.52 -53.16 10.72
N VAL A 192 21.45 -53.47 11.48
CA VAL A 192 21.12 -54.84 11.89
C VAL A 192 20.71 -55.68 10.67
N ALA A 193 19.98 -55.10 9.71
CA ALA A 193 19.67 -55.78 8.45
C ALA A 193 20.93 -56.05 7.60
N ASP A 194 21.95 -55.20 7.70
CA ASP A 194 23.25 -55.34 7.04
C ASP A 194 24.28 -56.15 7.87
N GLY A 195 23.87 -56.75 8.99
CA GLY A 195 24.72 -57.66 9.80
C GLY A 195 25.67 -56.98 10.80
N GLY A 196 25.53 -55.69 11.06
CA GLY A 196 26.27 -54.94 12.08
C GLY A 196 25.78 -55.20 13.51
N SER A 197 26.67 -55.05 14.49
CA SER A 197 26.31 -55.16 15.92
C SER A 197 25.57 -53.92 16.41
N ALA A 198 24.41 -54.11 17.05
CA ALA A 198 23.55 -53.05 17.56
C ALA A 198 24.19 -52.16 18.65
N SER A 199 25.32 -52.57 19.21
CA SER A 199 26.02 -51.87 20.31
C SER A 199 26.77 -50.60 19.89
N ASP A 200 27.15 -50.47 18.61
CA ASP A 200 27.87 -49.29 18.10
C ASP A 200 26.92 -48.20 17.53
N ALA A 201 25.62 -48.50 17.44
CA ALA A 201 24.63 -47.67 16.75
C ALA A 201 23.83 -46.72 17.67
N ALA A 202 24.23 -46.50 18.93
CA ALA A 202 23.37 -45.87 19.93
C ALA A 202 23.67 -44.40 20.26
N THR A 203 24.60 -43.75 19.57
CA THR A 203 24.91 -42.34 19.84
C THR A 203 24.01 -41.44 19.01
N ALA A 204 22.94 -40.91 19.61
CA ALA A 204 22.08 -39.93 18.93
C ALA A 204 22.91 -38.68 18.57
N VAL A 205 22.72 -38.17 17.36
CA VAL A 205 23.37 -36.93 16.89
C VAL A 205 22.36 -35.80 17.04
N CYS A 206 22.67 -34.83 17.89
CA CYS A 206 21.85 -33.63 18.11
C CYS A 206 22.42 -32.43 17.34
N PRO A 207 21.58 -31.49 16.86
CA PRO A 207 22.01 -30.29 16.15
C PRO A 207 23.07 -29.44 16.87
N SER A 208 23.02 -29.38 18.20
CA SER A 208 24.01 -28.70 19.07
C SER A 208 25.36 -29.42 19.16
N GLY A 209 25.48 -30.63 18.62
CA GLY A 209 26.67 -31.48 18.73
C GLY A 209 26.72 -32.37 19.99
N GLY A 210 25.70 -32.30 20.84
CA GLY A 210 25.53 -33.21 21.97
C GLY A 210 25.04 -34.62 21.56
N THR A 211 25.10 -35.54 22.52
CA THR A 211 24.57 -36.91 22.40
C THR A 211 23.19 -37.09 23.05
N ALA A 212 22.69 -36.03 23.69
CA ALA A 212 21.40 -35.99 24.37
C ALA A 212 20.61 -34.76 23.90
N PRO A 213 19.27 -34.84 23.79
CA PRO A 213 18.45 -33.72 23.34
C PRO A 213 18.55 -32.56 24.32
N THR A 214 18.84 -31.39 23.78
CA THR A 214 18.92 -30.13 24.50
C THR A 214 17.94 -29.12 23.91
N GLY A 215 17.48 -28.16 24.73
CA GLY A 215 16.63 -27.10 24.23
C GLY A 215 17.30 -26.22 23.17
N ASP A 216 18.64 -26.18 23.15
CA ASP A 216 19.44 -25.39 22.21
C ASP A 216 19.41 -25.95 20.78
N ASP A 217 19.01 -27.21 20.61
CA ASP A 217 18.85 -27.87 19.30
C ASP A 217 17.80 -27.14 18.45
N ALA A 218 16.69 -26.75 19.05
CA ALA A 218 15.60 -26.03 18.38
C ALA A 218 16.04 -24.62 17.96
N LEU A 219 16.79 -23.93 18.82
CA LEU A 219 17.31 -22.60 18.53
C LEU A 219 18.29 -22.64 17.36
N THR A 220 19.17 -23.65 17.33
CA THR A 220 20.13 -23.86 16.25
C THR A 220 19.43 -24.07 14.91
N ILE A 221 18.45 -24.99 14.86
CA ILE A 221 17.68 -25.25 13.63
C ILE A 221 16.90 -24.02 13.18
N ALA A 222 16.21 -23.35 14.11
CA ALA A 222 15.44 -22.14 13.80
C ALA A 222 16.33 -21.02 13.25
N PHE A 223 17.53 -20.84 13.83
CA PHE A 223 18.51 -19.87 13.35
C PHE A 223 19.00 -20.19 11.94
N LEU A 224 19.35 -21.45 11.65
CA LEU A 224 19.77 -21.87 10.31
C LEU A 224 18.65 -21.72 9.28
N GLY A 225 17.41 -22.02 9.67
CA GLY A 225 16.22 -21.75 8.84
C GLY A 225 16.05 -20.26 8.52
N ALA A 226 16.18 -19.41 9.53
CA ALA A 226 16.13 -17.97 9.37
C ALA A 226 17.25 -17.45 8.43
N LEU A 227 18.47 -18.02 8.51
CA LEU A 227 19.56 -17.70 7.57
C LEU A 227 19.20 -18.08 6.13
N GLY A 228 18.60 -19.24 5.90
CA GLY A 228 18.09 -19.64 4.59
C GLY A 228 17.07 -18.64 4.02
N ALA A 229 16.14 -18.18 4.86
CA ALA A 229 15.17 -17.15 4.47
C ALA A 229 15.82 -15.77 4.23
N CYS A 230 16.88 -15.40 4.97
CA CYS A 230 17.63 -14.17 4.72
C CYS A 230 18.25 -14.15 3.31
N LEU A 231 18.74 -15.27 2.81
CA LEU A 231 19.26 -15.38 1.43
C LEU A 231 18.17 -15.09 0.39
N VAL A 232 16.94 -15.59 0.62
CA VAL A 232 15.76 -15.28 -0.21
C VAL A 232 15.46 -13.79 -0.18
N VAL A 233 15.45 -13.18 1.00
CA VAL A 233 15.20 -11.74 1.18
C VAL A 233 16.22 -10.91 0.41
N ILE A 234 17.51 -11.22 0.54
CA ILE A 234 18.57 -10.53 -0.20
C ILE A 234 18.37 -10.66 -1.71
N ALA A 235 18.03 -11.85 -2.20
CA ALA A 235 17.76 -12.09 -3.62
C ALA A 235 16.52 -11.31 -4.11
N ALA A 236 15.48 -11.21 -3.29
CA ALA A 236 14.26 -10.46 -3.60
C ALA A 236 14.51 -8.94 -3.65
N VAL A 237 15.24 -8.41 -2.66
CA VAL A 237 15.60 -6.98 -2.61
C VAL A 237 16.45 -6.60 -3.83
N ARG A 238 17.42 -7.43 -4.24
CA ARG A 238 18.24 -7.17 -5.43
C ARG A 238 17.46 -7.12 -6.74
N ARG A 239 16.34 -7.84 -6.84
CA ARG A 239 15.46 -7.83 -8.03
C ARG A 239 14.41 -6.73 -8.00
N SER A 240 14.21 -6.11 -6.84
CA SER A 240 13.20 -5.08 -6.67
C SER A 240 13.67 -3.81 -7.38
N GLN A 241 12.96 -3.41 -8.43
CA GLN A 241 13.21 -2.13 -9.08
C GLN A 241 12.96 -1.00 -8.08
N PRO A 242 13.72 0.11 -8.12
CA PRO A 242 13.47 1.26 -7.28
C PRO A 242 12.06 1.79 -7.55
N SER A 243 11.13 1.49 -6.63
CA SER A 243 9.78 2.04 -6.67
C SER A 243 9.87 3.49 -6.22
N THR A 244 9.24 4.39 -6.96
CA THR A 244 9.12 5.81 -6.60
C THR A 244 8.12 6.04 -5.47
N SER A 245 7.42 5.01 -5.00
CA SER A 245 6.56 5.10 -3.84
C SER A 245 7.41 5.04 -2.55
N PRO A 246 7.35 6.06 -1.66
CA PRO A 246 8.11 6.07 -0.41
C PRO A 246 7.70 4.95 0.56
N TYR A 247 6.56 4.31 0.30
CA TYR A 247 6.08 3.15 1.03
C TYR A 247 6.29 1.89 0.20
N SER A 248 7.54 1.50 -0.02
CA SER A 248 7.78 0.18 -0.58
C SER A 248 7.27 -0.86 0.42
N LEU A 249 6.26 -1.62 -0.02
CA LEU A 249 5.65 -2.71 0.73
C LEU A 249 6.60 -3.92 0.87
N THR A 250 7.53 -4.02 -0.08
CA THR A 250 8.54 -5.05 -0.22
C THR A 250 9.42 -5.26 1.02
N PRO A 251 10.05 -4.23 1.63
CA PRO A 251 10.86 -4.42 2.82
C PRO A 251 10.06 -5.00 3.99
N ALA A 252 8.84 -4.54 4.23
CA ALA A 252 8.00 -5.06 5.32
C ALA A 252 7.63 -6.54 5.10
N LEU A 253 7.25 -6.91 3.87
CA LEU A 253 7.01 -8.32 3.50
C LEU A 253 8.28 -9.16 3.57
N SER A 254 9.44 -8.59 3.29
CA SER A 254 10.71 -9.31 3.34
C SER A 254 11.12 -9.64 4.79
N ALA A 255 10.88 -8.72 5.73
CA ALA A 255 11.13 -8.96 7.15
C ALA A 255 10.27 -10.12 7.69
N LEU A 256 9.04 -10.26 7.19
CA LEU A 256 8.14 -11.36 7.54
C LEU A 256 8.71 -12.75 7.21
N ARG A 257 9.56 -12.86 6.19
CA ARG A 257 10.12 -14.16 5.77
C ARG A 257 11.07 -14.78 6.80
N ILE A 258 11.77 -13.96 7.60
CA ILE A 258 12.79 -14.44 8.54
C ILE A 258 12.18 -15.36 9.62
N PRO A 259 11.15 -14.95 10.40
CA PRO A 259 10.55 -15.83 11.41
C PRO A 259 9.85 -17.03 10.78
N PHE A 260 9.26 -16.85 9.60
CA PHE A 260 8.72 -17.97 8.85
C PHE A 260 9.83 -18.98 8.53
N GLY A 261 11.00 -18.55 8.07
CA GLY A 261 12.12 -19.43 7.70
C GLY A 261 12.55 -20.34 8.83
N GLY A 262 12.61 -19.80 10.05
CA GLY A 262 12.84 -20.59 11.25
C GLY A 262 11.73 -21.61 11.52
N LEU A 263 10.47 -21.21 11.39
CA LEU A 263 9.31 -22.10 11.58
C LEU A 263 9.31 -23.28 10.58
N THR A 264 9.55 -23.03 9.29
CA THR A 264 9.56 -24.13 8.32
C THR A 264 10.80 -25.00 8.41
N ALA A 265 11.93 -24.48 8.86
CA ALA A 265 13.07 -25.32 9.17
C ALA A 265 12.75 -26.29 10.30
N LEU A 266 12.14 -25.82 11.39
CA LEU A 266 11.69 -26.68 12.48
C LEU A 266 10.71 -27.75 11.95
N ILE A 267 9.62 -27.33 11.29
CA ILE A 267 8.61 -28.25 10.75
C ILE A 267 9.23 -29.24 9.77
N GLY A 268 10.11 -28.78 8.88
CA GLY A 268 10.77 -29.62 7.89
C GLY A 268 11.67 -30.68 8.51
N ILE A 269 12.46 -30.33 9.53
CA ILE A 269 13.27 -31.31 10.26
C ILE A 269 12.40 -32.31 11.02
N LEU A 270 11.31 -31.86 11.66
CA LEU A 270 10.34 -32.77 12.30
C LEU A 270 9.72 -33.73 11.27
N LEU A 271 9.37 -33.25 10.08
CA LEU A 271 8.83 -34.07 8.99
C LEU A 271 9.86 -35.10 8.50
N LEU A 272 11.12 -34.72 8.33
CA LEU A 272 12.18 -35.67 7.95
C LEU A 272 12.40 -36.75 9.02
N GLN A 273 12.28 -36.39 10.30
CA GLN A 273 12.41 -37.33 11.42
C GLN A 273 11.23 -38.29 11.55
N SER A 274 10.04 -37.89 11.09
CA SER A 274 8.84 -38.74 11.15
C SER A 274 8.94 -39.99 10.26
N GLY A 275 9.91 -40.06 9.35
CA GLY A 275 10.02 -41.14 8.37
C GLY A 275 8.89 -41.15 7.33
N ALA A 276 8.03 -40.12 7.32
CA ALA A 276 6.90 -40.02 6.41
C ALA A 276 7.30 -39.85 4.93
N VAL A 277 8.56 -39.48 4.66
CA VAL A 277 9.09 -39.32 3.30
C VAL A 277 9.98 -40.52 2.96
N PRO A 278 9.47 -41.54 2.26
CA PRO A 278 10.28 -42.68 1.84
C PRO A 278 11.37 -42.22 0.85
N GLY A 279 12.61 -42.65 1.05
CA GLY A 279 13.73 -42.41 0.13
C GLY A 279 14.75 -41.36 0.56
N ILE A 280 14.48 -40.56 1.60
CA ILE A 280 15.50 -39.69 2.21
C ILE A 280 16.13 -40.46 3.39
N VAL A 281 17.10 -41.31 3.09
CA VAL A 281 17.73 -42.17 4.10
C VAL A 281 18.73 -41.35 4.94
N GLY A 282 18.22 -40.79 6.03
CA GLY A 282 18.97 -40.48 7.25
C GLY A 282 19.64 -39.11 7.32
N LEU A 283 19.25 -38.34 8.34
CA LEU A 283 20.04 -37.22 8.86
C LEU A 283 21.12 -37.82 9.75
N ALA A 284 22.18 -38.35 9.15
CA ALA A 284 23.24 -39.04 9.86
C ALA A 284 24.25 -38.08 10.50
N THR A 285 24.37 -36.86 9.97
CA THR A 285 25.37 -35.88 10.43
C THR A 285 24.75 -34.53 10.77
N ILE A 286 25.40 -33.81 11.70
CA ILE A 286 25.05 -32.43 12.06
C ILE A 286 25.04 -31.53 10.82
N SER A 287 26.00 -31.73 9.92
CA SER A 287 26.09 -30.97 8.66
C SER A 287 24.89 -31.19 7.75
N GLN A 288 24.35 -32.43 7.66
CA GLN A 288 23.15 -32.69 6.89
C GLN A 288 21.92 -32.00 7.49
N MET A 289 21.76 -32.06 8.81
CA MET A 289 20.67 -31.34 9.51
C MET A 289 20.74 -29.85 9.24
N ALA A 290 21.94 -29.27 9.32
CA ALA A 290 22.18 -27.86 9.05
C ALA A 290 21.81 -27.48 7.61
N VAL A 291 22.23 -28.28 6.62
CA VAL A 291 21.92 -28.06 5.21
C VAL A 291 20.41 -28.14 4.97
N TYR A 292 19.72 -29.15 5.51
CA TYR A 292 18.27 -29.27 5.36
C TYR A 292 17.51 -28.13 6.04
N ALA A 293 17.96 -27.67 7.21
CA ALA A 293 17.36 -26.51 7.88
C ALA A 293 17.42 -25.25 6.99
N VAL A 294 18.59 -24.99 6.37
CA VAL A 294 18.75 -23.88 5.41
C VAL A 294 17.87 -24.08 4.18
N ILE A 295 17.83 -25.29 3.61
CA ILE A 295 16.99 -25.61 2.45
C ILE A 295 15.51 -25.39 2.76
N PHE A 296 15.00 -25.83 3.92
CA PHE A 296 13.61 -25.62 4.31
C PHE A 296 13.29 -24.15 4.62
N GLY A 297 14.26 -23.38 5.12
CA GLY A 297 14.15 -21.94 5.24
C GLY A 297 14.05 -21.24 3.87
N PHE A 298 14.78 -21.74 2.87
CA PHE A 298 14.73 -21.23 1.50
C PHE A 298 13.45 -21.67 0.75
N ALA A 299 13.00 -22.91 0.96
CA ALA A 299 11.88 -23.54 0.24
C ALA A 299 10.54 -22.81 0.45
N GLN A 300 10.43 -21.99 1.48
CA GLN A 300 9.26 -21.15 1.74
C GLN A 300 8.87 -20.27 0.55
N GLU A 301 9.86 -19.78 -0.20
CA GLU A 301 9.61 -18.90 -1.33
C GLU A 301 8.82 -19.61 -2.43
N THR A 302 9.08 -20.91 -2.66
CA THR A 302 8.35 -21.69 -3.67
C THR A 302 6.87 -21.83 -3.31
N VAL A 303 6.59 -22.16 -2.04
CA VAL A 303 5.21 -22.30 -1.55
C VAL A 303 4.50 -20.95 -1.57
N THR A 304 5.16 -19.90 -1.09
CA THR A 304 4.59 -18.54 -1.05
C THR A 304 4.27 -18.04 -2.46
N ARG A 305 5.18 -18.25 -3.43
CA ARG A 305 4.94 -17.88 -4.83
C ARG A 305 3.78 -18.63 -5.45
N LEU A 306 3.64 -19.92 -5.15
CA LEU A 306 2.52 -20.71 -5.65
C LEU A 306 1.18 -20.19 -5.12
N LEU A 307 1.09 -19.91 -3.81
CA LEU A 307 -0.10 -19.32 -3.21
C LEU A 307 -0.39 -17.93 -3.79
N GLU A 308 0.65 -17.10 -3.97
CA GLU A 308 0.49 -15.75 -4.53
C GLU A 308 0.00 -15.79 -5.98
N ASN A 309 0.51 -16.73 -6.79
CA ASN A 309 0.03 -16.93 -8.15
C ASN A 309 -1.44 -17.38 -8.16
N ARG A 310 -1.81 -18.34 -7.30
CA ARG A 310 -3.20 -18.81 -7.18
C ARG A 310 -4.15 -17.71 -6.72
N ALA A 311 -3.72 -16.83 -5.82
CA ALA A 311 -4.53 -15.69 -5.40
C ALA A 311 -4.81 -14.73 -6.58
N ARG A 312 -3.79 -14.44 -7.40
CA ARG A 312 -3.97 -13.60 -8.61
C ARG A 312 -4.89 -14.25 -9.65
N ASP A 313 -4.81 -15.56 -9.83
CA ASP A 313 -5.67 -16.28 -10.78
C ASP A 313 -7.15 -16.22 -10.34
N VAL A 314 -7.42 -16.30 -9.03
CA VAL A 314 -8.79 -16.20 -8.49
C VAL A 314 -9.34 -14.77 -8.58
N ASP A 315 -8.50 -13.77 -8.33
CA ASP A 315 -8.89 -12.36 -8.47
C ASP A 315 -9.15 -11.98 -9.94
N THR A 316 -8.37 -12.49 -10.88
CA THR A 316 -8.59 -12.24 -12.31
C THR A 316 -9.79 -13.01 -12.86
N GLY A 317 -10.05 -14.23 -12.38
CA GLY A 317 -11.22 -15.03 -12.74
C GLY A 317 -12.56 -14.48 -12.24
N THR A 318 -12.54 -13.62 -11.22
CA THR A 318 -13.74 -12.92 -10.70
C THR A 318 -13.84 -11.45 -11.14
N ALA A 319 -12.82 -10.93 -11.82
CA ALA A 319 -12.79 -9.57 -12.39
C ALA A 319 -13.45 -9.46 -13.79
N ALA A 320 -14.48 -10.27 -14.07
CA ALA A 320 -15.46 -10.01 -15.13
C ALA A 320 -16.76 -9.45 -14.49
N PRO A 321 -17.47 -8.52 -15.15
CA PRO A 321 -17.52 -7.10 -14.83
C PRO A 321 -18.41 -6.76 -13.61
N GLN A 322 -17.83 -6.65 -12.41
CA GLN A 322 -18.46 -5.89 -11.31
C GLN A 322 -18.21 -4.37 -11.39
N ALA A 323 -17.48 -3.90 -12.42
CA ALA A 323 -17.40 -2.48 -12.77
C ALA A 323 -18.72 -1.90 -13.33
N ALA A 324 -19.78 -2.71 -13.48
CA ALA A 324 -21.08 -2.27 -13.99
C ALA A 324 -22.22 -2.19 -12.94
N THR A 325 -22.04 -2.66 -11.69
CA THR A 325 -23.17 -2.77 -10.73
C THR A 325 -22.99 -1.98 -9.42
N GLN A 326 -21.94 -1.16 -9.27
CA GLN A 326 -21.82 -0.21 -8.15
C GLN A 326 -21.80 1.25 -8.60
N SER A 327 -22.52 1.56 -9.68
CA SER A 327 -22.87 2.93 -10.03
C SER A 327 -24.37 3.14 -9.78
N ALA A 328 -24.67 4.12 -8.93
CA ALA A 328 -25.96 4.72 -8.60
C ALA A 328 -26.83 4.07 -7.48
N PRO A 329 -26.95 4.72 -6.31
CA PRO A 329 -28.28 5.19 -5.91
C PRO A 329 -28.69 6.33 -6.86
N ASN A 330 -29.89 6.21 -7.43
CA ASN A 330 -30.51 7.18 -8.33
C ASN A 330 -30.37 8.61 -7.81
N GLY A 331 -29.49 9.36 -8.45
CA GLY A 331 -29.48 10.81 -8.47
C GLY A 331 -29.12 11.21 -9.88
N SER A 332 -30.09 11.11 -10.80
CA SER A 332 -29.96 11.72 -12.12
C SER A 332 -29.68 13.20 -11.91
N LEU A 333 -28.40 13.57 -12.01
CA LEU A 333 -27.98 14.94 -12.15
C LEU A 333 -28.35 15.34 -13.58
N VAL A 334 -29.64 15.60 -13.78
CA VAL A 334 -30.14 16.43 -14.85
C VAL A 334 -29.42 17.76 -14.67
N LEU A 335 -28.43 18.03 -15.51
CA LEU A 335 -27.95 19.37 -15.73
C LEU A 335 -29.17 20.17 -16.22
N PRO A 336 -29.64 21.19 -15.49
CA PRO A 336 -30.69 22.04 -16.02
C PRO A 336 -30.08 22.80 -17.21
N ASP A 337 -30.53 22.44 -18.42
CA ASP A 337 -30.48 23.35 -19.54
C ASP A 337 -31.39 24.54 -19.18
N GLU A 338 -30.79 25.73 -19.23
CA GLU A 338 -31.44 27.02 -19.53
C GLU A 338 -32.85 27.27 -18.97
N ASP A 339 -32.95 27.92 -17.80
CA ASP A 339 -33.66 29.21 -17.65
C ASP A 339 -33.49 29.75 -16.21
N LEU A 340 -32.58 30.71 -16.00
CA LEU A 340 -32.46 31.43 -14.72
C LEU A 340 -32.72 32.91 -14.96
N GLY A 341 -33.85 33.18 -15.61
CA GLY A 341 -34.25 34.49 -16.08
C GLY A 341 -35.59 35.00 -15.55
N ASP A 342 -36.21 34.45 -14.50
CA ASP A 342 -37.48 35.05 -14.03
C ASP A 342 -37.91 34.67 -12.59
N VAL A 343 -37.19 35.13 -11.56
CA VAL A 343 -37.71 35.07 -10.17
C VAL A 343 -37.42 36.37 -9.43
N LEU A 344 -37.93 37.49 -9.95
CA LEU A 344 -38.30 38.68 -9.18
C LEU A 344 -39.40 39.45 -9.93
N GLY A 345 -40.63 38.94 -9.93
CA GLY A 345 -41.74 39.62 -10.58
C GLY A 345 -43.13 39.10 -10.22
N GLY A 346 -43.82 39.80 -9.32
CA GLY A 346 -45.24 40.17 -9.47
C GLY A 346 -46.33 39.08 -9.38
N GLY A 347 -47.19 39.20 -8.37
CA GLY A 347 -48.38 38.38 -8.16
C GLY A 347 -49.49 38.50 -9.23
N GLY A 348 -50.51 37.64 -9.10
CA GLY A 348 -51.79 37.79 -9.77
C GLY A 348 -52.57 36.49 -9.97
N ALA A 349 -53.57 36.29 -9.10
CA ALA A 349 -54.94 35.81 -9.33
C ALA A 349 -55.28 34.60 -10.24
N ASP A 350 -56.21 33.78 -9.70
CA ASP A 350 -57.23 32.92 -10.36
C ASP A 350 -56.71 31.77 -11.26
N GLY A 351 -57.25 30.56 -11.33
CA GLY A 351 -58.54 29.94 -11.00
C GLY A 351 -58.77 28.81 -12.05
N GLN A 352 -59.55 27.78 -11.68
CA GLN A 352 -60.10 26.68 -12.52
C GLN A 352 -59.16 25.49 -12.82
N ASP A 353 -59.44 24.27 -12.32
CA ASP A 353 -60.43 23.27 -12.79
C ASP A 353 -60.29 22.93 -14.28
N GLU A 354 -59.79 21.73 -14.59
CA GLU A 354 -60.49 20.81 -15.49
C GLU A 354 -59.92 19.37 -15.41
N THR A 355 -60.85 18.45 -15.20
CA THR A 355 -60.78 17.00 -15.33
C THR A 355 -60.64 16.58 -16.79
N GLY A 356 -59.88 15.52 -17.07
CA GLY A 356 -59.84 14.88 -18.38
C GLY A 356 -59.42 13.41 -18.29
N GLU A 357 -60.40 12.53 -18.09
CA GLU A 357 -60.38 11.15 -18.59
C GLU A 357 -60.15 11.15 -20.09
N LEU A 358 -59.35 10.21 -20.61
CA LEU A 358 -59.59 9.56 -21.90
C LEU A 358 -58.81 8.26 -22.03
N GLU A 359 -59.52 7.29 -22.58
CA GLU A 359 -59.26 5.86 -22.69
C GLU A 359 -58.28 5.48 -23.82
N ALA A 360 -57.74 4.27 -23.66
CA ALA A 360 -57.49 3.20 -24.64
C ALA A 360 -57.03 3.52 -26.07
N ASP A 361 -55.87 2.95 -26.45
CA ASP A 361 -55.54 2.07 -27.59
C ASP A 361 -53.99 2.10 -27.74
N GLU A 362 -53.23 1.15 -28.27
CA GLU A 362 -53.45 0.07 -29.22
C GLU A 362 -52.26 -0.90 -29.09
N SER A 363 -52.50 -2.15 -29.41
CA SER A 363 -51.58 -3.28 -29.61
C SER A 363 -50.37 -3.01 -30.52
N VAL A 364 -49.18 -3.54 -30.18
CA VAL A 364 -48.25 -4.16 -31.16
C VAL A 364 -47.44 -5.27 -30.45
N ASP A 365 -47.74 -6.52 -30.83
CA ASP A 365 -46.89 -7.71 -30.70
C ASP A 365 -45.67 -7.60 -31.62
N GLU A 366 -44.47 -7.95 -31.14
CA GLU A 366 -43.50 -8.68 -31.98
C GLU A 366 -42.56 -9.54 -31.09
N PRO A 367 -42.40 -10.85 -31.41
CA PRO A 367 -41.47 -11.75 -30.76
C PRO A 367 -40.07 -11.67 -31.42
N VAL A 368 -39.01 -11.62 -30.62
CA VAL A 368 -37.65 -11.79 -31.13
C VAL A 368 -37.27 -13.26 -31.01
N ASP A 369 -37.13 -13.88 -32.18
CA ASP A 369 -36.71 -15.25 -32.42
C ASP A 369 -35.33 -15.55 -31.83
N GLU A 370 -35.28 -16.71 -31.18
CA GLU A 370 -34.12 -17.37 -30.63
C GLU A 370 -33.62 -18.36 -31.69
N SER A 371 -32.52 -18.03 -32.40
CA SER A 371 -31.81 -18.97 -33.25
C SER A 371 -30.32 -18.96 -32.89
N VAL A 372 -29.95 -19.90 -32.03
CA VAL A 372 -28.56 -20.29 -31.75
C VAL A 372 -28.15 -21.27 -32.84
N ASP A 373 -27.32 -20.83 -33.78
CA ASP A 373 -26.65 -21.69 -34.74
C ASP A 373 -25.44 -22.37 -34.08
N GLU A 374 -25.61 -23.66 -33.84
CA GLU A 374 -24.57 -24.66 -33.61
C GLU A 374 -24.12 -25.20 -34.98
N GLU A 375 -22.89 -24.89 -35.42
CA GLU A 375 -22.02 -25.71 -36.28
C GLU A 375 -20.74 -24.88 -36.57
N ARG A 376 -19.55 -25.32 -36.12
CA ARG A 376 -18.62 -26.22 -36.83
C ARG A 376 -17.50 -25.41 -37.47
N ASP A 377 -16.28 -25.58 -36.95
CA ASP A 377 -15.05 -25.60 -37.75
C ASP A 377 -13.92 -26.23 -36.89
N GLU A 378 -13.73 -27.52 -37.14
CA GLU A 378 -12.46 -28.22 -36.92
C GLU A 378 -11.41 -27.69 -37.90
N GLU A 379 -10.13 -27.89 -37.55
CA GLU A 379 -8.99 -27.99 -38.49
C GLU A 379 -8.32 -26.68 -38.93
N ARG A 380 -7.33 -26.23 -38.14
CA ARG A 380 -6.11 -25.61 -38.70
C ARG A 380 -4.88 -25.92 -37.84
N ALA A 381 -4.33 -27.10 -38.07
CA ALA A 381 -2.92 -27.35 -37.87
C ALA A 381 -2.13 -26.79 -39.06
N ASP A 382 -0.85 -26.57 -38.81
CA ASP A 382 0.23 -26.21 -39.73
C ASP A 382 0.47 -24.72 -40.03
N ASP A 383 1.76 -24.41 -39.84
CA ASP A 383 2.55 -23.43 -40.59
C ASP A 383 2.82 -22.08 -39.91
N LEU A 384 3.81 -22.06 -39.00
CA LEU A 384 4.80 -20.97 -38.89
C LEU A 384 6.13 -21.53 -38.36
N GLY A 385 6.85 -22.25 -39.23
CA GLY A 385 8.30 -22.26 -39.22
C GLY A 385 8.81 -20.95 -39.85
N GLY A 386 9.69 -20.24 -39.17
CA GLY A 386 10.25 -18.98 -39.64
C GLY A 386 11.50 -18.60 -38.85
N ASP A 387 12.62 -19.18 -39.26
CA ASP A 387 13.97 -18.60 -39.36
C ASP A 387 14.47 -17.74 -38.18
N LEU A 388 15.16 -18.41 -37.26
CA LEU A 388 16.18 -17.80 -36.40
C LEU A 388 17.45 -17.58 -37.22
N ASP A 389 17.55 -16.41 -37.86
CA ASP A 389 18.82 -15.90 -38.40
C ASP A 389 19.79 -15.59 -37.25
N ALA A 390 20.73 -16.51 -37.04
CA ALA A 390 21.89 -16.32 -36.20
C ALA A 390 22.88 -15.38 -36.92
N GLY A 391 22.78 -14.08 -36.62
CA GLY A 391 23.81 -13.11 -36.99
C GLY A 391 25.13 -13.36 -36.23
N PRO A 392 26.30 -13.16 -36.86
CA PRO A 392 27.59 -13.40 -36.24
C PRO A 392 27.86 -12.37 -35.14
N LEU A 393 28.16 -12.87 -33.93
CA LEU A 393 28.67 -12.06 -32.83
C LEU A 393 30.13 -11.70 -33.14
N ASP A 394 30.36 -10.42 -33.41
CA ASP A 394 31.68 -9.83 -33.48
C ASP A 394 32.38 -9.91 -32.12
N ASP A 395 33.55 -10.52 -32.18
CA ASP A 395 34.59 -10.60 -31.18
C ASP A 395 35.14 -9.19 -30.89
N GLN A 396 34.72 -8.58 -29.78
CA GLN A 396 35.47 -7.50 -29.15
C GLN A 396 35.94 -7.96 -27.78
N GLY A 397 37.18 -8.42 -27.75
CA GLY A 397 37.96 -8.64 -26.55
C GLY A 397 38.02 -7.38 -25.69
N VAL A 398 37.38 -7.46 -24.53
CA VAL A 398 37.62 -6.57 -23.40
C VAL A 398 38.46 -7.36 -22.41
N GLU A 399 39.78 -7.15 -22.47
CA GLU A 399 40.71 -7.53 -21.40
C GLU A 399 40.30 -6.78 -20.12
N VAL A 400 39.82 -7.52 -19.12
CA VAL A 400 39.66 -7.02 -17.76
C VAL A 400 40.82 -7.57 -16.94
N ASP A 401 41.85 -6.74 -16.78
CA ASP A 401 42.96 -6.98 -15.87
C ASP A 401 42.43 -7.08 -14.43
N VAL A 402 42.47 -8.28 -13.87
CA VAL A 402 42.22 -8.54 -12.46
C VAL A 402 43.51 -8.29 -11.69
N VAL A 403 43.70 -7.06 -11.23
CA VAL A 403 44.77 -6.72 -10.28
C VAL A 403 44.30 -7.08 -8.86
N ALA A 404 44.88 -8.14 -8.32
CA ALA A 404 44.78 -8.50 -6.91
C ALA A 404 45.52 -7.46 -6.03
N PRO A 405 44.95 -7.01 -4.89
CA PRO A 405 45.74 -6.30 -3.89
C PRO A 405 46.49 -7.30 -3.01
N ALA A 406 47.81 -7.30 -3.17
CA ALA A 406 48.76 -7.97 -2.29
C ALA A 406 48.82 -7.26 -0.92
N ALA A 407 48.86 -8.08 0.13
CA ALA A 407 49.25 -7.66 1.46
C ALA A 407 50.75 -7.33 1.50
N ALA A 408 51.12 -6.24 2.17
CA ALA A 408 52.46 -6.03 2.71
C ALA A 408 52.39 -5.15 3.97
N ALA A 409 53.14 -5.58 4.97
CA ALA A 409 53.28 -5.03 6.31
C ALA A 409 54.50 -4.08 6.41
N ALA A 410 54.66 -3.49 7.61
CA ALA A 410 55.84 -2.76 8.14
C ALA A 410 56.03 -1.32 7.60
N ASP A 411 56.52 -0.32 8.33
CA ASP A 411 56.83 -0.07 9.75
C ASP A 411 57.18 1.44 9.85
N ASP A 412 57.30 1.93 11.08
CA ASP A 412 58.04 3.13 11.54
C ASP A 412 57.39 4.54 11.57
N PRO A 413 57.84 5.38 12.52
CA PRO A 413 57.02 6.31 13.28
C PRO A 413 57.59 7.75 13.19
N ASP A 414 57.16 8.59 14.12
CA ASP A 414 57.78 9.86 14.49
C ASP A 414 57.46 11.06 13.58
N ASP A 415 56.58 11.94 14.05
CA ASP A 415 57.02 13.29 14.44
C ASP A 415 55.88 14.10 15.07
N SER A 416 56.16 14.52 16.32
CA SER A 416 56.11 15.91 16.77
C SER A 416 54.77 16.68 16.79
N GLU A 417 54.30 16.88 18.03
CA GLU A 417 53.89 18.17 18.63
C GLU A 417 53.13 19.20 17.77
N GLU A 418 51.85 19.45 18.06
CA GLU A 418 51.37 20.82 18.34
C GLU A 418 50.02 20.80 19.08
N THR A 419 50.08 20.94 20.40
CA THR A 419 48.94 21.27 21.25
C THR A 419 48.60 22.76 21.15
N ALA A 420 47.47 23.10 20.54
CA ALA A 420 46.84 24.41 20.70
C ALA A 420 45.42 24.26 21.26
N GLN A 421 45.31 24.54 22.57
CA GLN A 421 44.08 24.75 23.29
C GLN A 421 43.37 26.00 22.76
N VAL A 422 42.09 25.89 22.38
CA VAL A 422 41.18 27.04 22.36
C VAL A 422 39.86 26.65 23.02
N VAL A 423 39.67 27.22 24.20
CA VAL A 423 38.46 27.28 25.01
C VAL A 423 37.35 28.01 24.25
N PRO A 424 36.09 27.58 24.37
CA PRO A 424 35.01 28.56 24.47
C PRO A 424 34.24 28.43 25.78
N THR A 425 34.09 29.60 26.37
CA THR A 425 33.45 29.95 27.62
C THR A 425 31.96 29.60 27.63
N THR A 426 31.52 28.98 28.73
CA THR A 426 30.11 28.72 29.02
C THR A 426 29.41 30.00 29.45
N THR A 427 28.55 30.56 28.59
CA THR A 427 27.66 31.67 28.95
C THR A 427 26.27 31.13 29.34
N LYS A 428 25.96 31.37 30.60
CA LYS A 428 24.70 31.14 31.32
C LYS A 428 23.52 31.87 30.68
N PRO A 429 22.29 31.29 30.70
CA PRO A 429 21.08 32.10 30.74
C PRO A 429 20.24 31.80 31.98
N ARG A 430 19.97 32.86 32.76
CA ARG A 430 18.90 32.94 33.76
C ARG A 430 17.91 34.00 33.25
N ALA A 431 16.70 33.58 32.86
CA ALA A 431 15.46 34.37 32.89
C ALA A 431 14.29 33.42 32.58
N ARG A 432 13.57 32.91 33.59
CA ARG A 432 12.27 33.44 34.04
C ARG A 432 11.33 33.81 32.89
N ALA A 433 10.48 32.87 32.49
CA ALA A 433 9.21 33.15 31.83
C ALA A 433 8.08 32.47 32.64
N ALA A 434 7.12 33.29 33.06
CA ALA A 434 6.03 32.95 33.94
C ALA A 434 5.06 31.97 33.27
N ARG A 435 4.91 30.78 33.87
CA ARG A 435 3.92 29.78 33.50
C ARG A 435 2.56 30.22 34.06
N ARG A 436 1.80 31.00 33.29
CA ARG A 436 0.38 31.26 33.58
C ARG A 436 -0.39 29.95 33.46
N ARG A 437 -0.75 29.36 34.60
CA ARG A 437 -1.78 28.32 34.70
C ARG A 437 -3.10 28.96 34.26
N ARG A 438 -3.64 28.55 33.11
CA ARG A 438 -5.06 28.76 32.81
C ARG A 438 -5.84 27.79 33.70
N THR A 439 -6.62 28.34 34.61
CA THR A 439 -7.70 27.64 35.31
C THR A 439 -8.74 27.17 34.30
N PRO A 440 -9.28 25.95 34.43
CA PRO A 440 -10.41 25.51 33.64
C PRO A 440 -11.64 26.35 34.02
N VAL A 441 -12.24 27.00 33.02
CA VAL A 441 -13.54 27.66 33.14
C VAL A 441 -14.58 26.55 33.16
N ALA A 442 -15.37 26.50 34.23
CA ALA A 442 -16.50 25.60 34.36
C ALA A 442 -17.58 25.97 33.31
N PRO A 443 -18.25 24.99 32.68
CA PRO A 443 -19.37 25.28 31.79
C PRO A 443 -20.57 25.81 32.58
N ASP A 444 -21.15 26.91 32.11
CA ASP A 444 -22.41 27.45 32.63
C ASP A 444 -23.54 26.41 32.50
N PRO A 445 -24.43 26.30 33.51
CA PRO A 445 -25.59 25.43 33.41
C PRO A 445 -26.58 25.98 32.39
N VAL A 446 -26.89 25.16 31.39
CA VAL A 446 -27.99 25.36 30.44
C VAL A 446 -29.29 25.50 31.22
N ARG A 447 -29.86 26.70 31.17
CA ARG A 447 -31.19 27.03 31.65
C ARG A 447 -32.21 26.47 30.66
N THR A 448 -32.82 25.35 31.00
CA THR A 448 -34.03 24.86 30.32
C THR A 448 -35.21 25.66 30.85
N ASP A 449 -35.63 26.68 30.10
CA ASP A 449 -36.92 27.31 30.34
C ASP A 449 -38.02 26.35 29.88
N VAL A 450 -38.81 25.91 30.85
CA VAL A 450 -40.03 25.13 30.70
C VAL A 450 -41.09 26.02 30.05
N VAL A 451 -41.59 25.60 28.89
CA VAL A 451 -42.80 26.15 28.26
C VAL A 451 -43.93 25.19 28.56
N ASP A 452 -44.71 25.49 29.60
CA ASP A 452 -46.05 24.96 29.81
C ASP A 452 -47.03 26.09 29.51
N ASP A 453 -47.80 25.96 28.42
CA ASP A 453 -49.14 26.55 28.31
C ASP A 453 -49.89 25.88 27.15
N VAL A 454 -50.76 24.93 27.53
CA VAL A 454 -51.80 24.34 26.68
C VAL A 454 -53.12 25.00 27.08
N PRO A 455 -53.81 25.73 26.20
CA PRO A 455 -55.16 26.17 26.49
C PRO A 455 -56.15 25.04 26.20
N ALA A 456 -56.92 24.69 27.23
CA ALA A 456 -58.14 23.91 27.09
C ALA A 456 -59.20 24.75 26.35
N GLY A 457 -59.79 24.16 25.31
CA GLY A 457 -60.96 24.69 24.62
C GLY A 457 -62.06 23.64 24.61
N ASP A 458 -63.19 24.01 25.22
CA ASP A 458 -64.54 23.48 24.97
C ASP A 458 -65.09 24.02 23.63
#